data_AF-A0A4R3JRF4-F1
#
_entry.id   AF-A0A4R3JRF4-F1
#
_cell.length_a   1.000
_cell.length_b   1.000
_cell.length_c   1.000
_cell.angle_alpha   90.00
_cell.angle_beta   90.00
_cell.angle_gamma   90.00
#
_symmetry.space_group_name_H-M   'P 1'
#
loop_
_entity.id
_entity.type
_entity.pdbx_description
1 polymer ?
#
loop_
_entity_poly.entity_id
_entity_poly.type
_entity_poly.pdbx_seq_one_letter_code
_entity_poly.pdbx_strand_id
1 'polypeptide(L)'
;MSGKIIIFGDICPDNNYRKIFDKGSCALSENILAEIKKAEYVVANLECPATNETNPIVKCGPNLRAKPGDLQVLSKAGINVLSLANNHILDYGVDAVSDTLKACHDNGFFVFGAGKNQSEAEKPLIIEISGKKVGFISFAEEEFNIAGQTTPGSALFDPYYSFDKITALKKDVDIVVVLYHGGIEHYVYPTPLLQKKCRKMVEVGADLVLCQHSHCIGTIETYHEKTILYGQGNSVFGYREGNEKWNEGLLVELDAFSSNTTFKLMKATPEGIVFADTKDEDARIDLMRKQSEILDDVTAIKDSWTTFVEENKALYYSMLLGKNRVFNKMNRILKNKLIDIIYRKMKQMITMNILRCDAHREVLITMLEEKVYGK
;
A
#
# COMPACT_ATOMS: atom_id res chain seq x y z
N MET A 1 -3.42 25.08 -19.04
CA MET A 1 -2.70 24.26 -18.04
C MET A 1 -3.46 22.95 -17.94
N SER A 2 -2.77 21.80 -17.91
CA SER A 2 -3.48 20.52 -17.72
C SER A 2 -3.88 20.43 -16.25
N GLY A 3 -5.14 20.08 -15.95
CA GLY A 3 -5.57 19.75 -14.58
C GLY A 3 -5.15 18.34 -14.16
N LYS A 4 -4.12 17.79 -14.80
CA LYS A 4 -3.77 16.36 -14.73
C LYS A 4 -2.81 16.11 -13.56
N ILE A 5 -3.20 15.17 -12.71
CA ILE A 5 -2.34 14.59 -11.67
C ILE A 5 -2.14 13.12 -12.02
N ILE A 6 -0.89 12.65 -11.94
CA ILE A 6 -0.56 11.24 -12.13
C ILE A 6 -0.17 10.63 -10.79
N ILE A 7 -0.66 9.42 -10.52
CA ILE A 7 -0.42 8.70 -9.27
C ILE A 7 0.08 7.31 -9.62
N PHE A 8 1.34 7.04 -9.29
CA PHE A 8 1.94 5.71 -9.28
C PHE A 8 1.53 4.94 -8.02
N GLY A 9 1.55 3.61 -8.14
CA GLY A 9 1.47 2.69 -7.02
C GLY A 9 2.81 2.60 -6.29
N ASP A 10 3.13 1.41 -5.84
CA ASP A 10 4.32 1.15 -5.04
C ASP A 10 5.62 1.30 -5.86
N ILE A 11 6.54 2.11 -5.36
CA ILE A 11 7.90 2.30 -5.86
C ILE A 11 8.89 1.90 -4.76
N CYS A 12 9.74 0.94 -5.08
CA CYS A 12 10.88 0.55 -4.27
C CYS A 12 12.09 0.37 -5.21
N PRO A 13 13.01 1.35 -5.25
CA PRO A 13 14.27 1.28 -6.01
C PRO A 13 15.24 0.16 -5.57
N ASP A 14 14.84 -0.62 -4.57
CA ASP A 14 15.47 -1.86 -4.16
C ASP A 14 15.02 -3.03 -5.09
N ASN A 15 15.33 -4.28 -4.76
CA ASN A 15 14.94 -5.46 -5.56
C ASN A 15 15.64 -5.56 -6.94
N ASN A 16 15.00 -6.25 -7.88
CA ASN A 16 15.55 -6.65 -9.19
C ASN A 16 15.87 -5.47 -10.13
N TYR A 17 15.53 -4.23 -9.77
CA TYR A 17 15.89 -3.02 -10.51
C TYR A 17 17.08 -2.24 -9.95
N ARG A 18 17.72 -2.72 -8.88
CA ARG A 18 18.91 -2.07 -8.31
C ARG A 18 19.99 -1.73 -9.35
N LYS A 19 20.26 -2.65 -10.29
CA LYS A 19 21.24 -2.46 -11.37
C LYS A 19 20.86 -1.36 -12.37
N ILE A 20 19.58 -1.05 -12.51
CA ILE A 20 19.08 0.01 -13.39
C ILE A 20 19.26 1.36 -12.71
N PHE A 21 18.88 1.47 -11.43
CA PHE A 21 19.08 2.68 -10.63
C PHE A 21 20.55 3.02 -10.44
N ASP A 22 21.43 2.02 -10.27
CA ASP A 22 22.88 2.23 -10.17
C ASP A 22 23.49 2.83 -11.44
N LYS A 23 22.80 2.76 -12.58
CA LYS A 23 23.18 3.43 -13.84
C LYS A 23 22.54 4.81 -14.01
N GLY A 24 21.79 5.29 -13.00
CA GLY A 24 21.10 6.58 -13.02
C GLY A 24 19.76 6.58 -13.76
N SER A 25 19.15 5.42 -14.01
CA SER A 25 17.82 5.29 -14.63
C SER A 25 16.75 4.93 -13.59
N CYS A 26 15.55 5.50 -13.72
CA CYS A 26 14.40 5.22 -12.83
C CYS A 26 13.62 3.95 -13.21
N ALA A 27 14.14 3.16 -14.16
CA ALA A 27 13.49 1.97 -14.71
C ALA A 27 12.14 2.25 -15.43
N LEU A 28 11.78 3.49 -15.73
CA LEU A 28 10.60 3.80 -16.55
C LEU A 28 10.99 3.92 -18.03
N SER A 29 10.17 3.36 -18.92
CA SER A 29 10.32 3.52 -20.37
C SER A 29 10.08 4.96 -20.83
N GLU A 30 10.60 5.31 -22.01
CA GLU A 30 10.46 6.66 -22.59
C GLU A 30 8.99 7.08 -22.77
N ASN A 31 8.10 6.15 -23.12
CA ASN A 31 6.68 6.44 -23.28
C ASN A 31 6.01 6.80 -21.94
N ILE A 32 6.38 6.13 -20.85
CA ILE A 32 5.89 6.48 -19.51
C ILE A 32 6.44 7.85 -19.11
N LEU A 33 7.74 8.08 -19.31
CA LEU A 33 8.37 9.37 -19.03
C LEU A 33 7.70 10.52 -19.82
N ALA A 34 7.34 10.27 -21.08
CA ALA A 34 6.60 11.23 -21.90
C ALA A 34 5.17 11.48 -21.42
N GLU A 35 4.50 10.45 -20.87
CA GLU A 35 3.16 10.62 -20.29
C GLU A 35 3.21 11.43 -19.00
N ILE A 36 4.12 11.11 -18.08
CA ILE A 36 4.17 11.78 -16.77
C ILE A 36 4.57 13.25 -16.86
N LYS A 37 5.37 13.62 -17.88
CA LYS A 37 5.69 15.02 -18.20
C LYS A 37 4.48 15.89 -18.57
N LYS A 38 3.31 15.29 -18.84
CA LYS A 38 2.07 16.02 -19.13
C LYS A 38 1.31 16.43 -17.86
N ALA A 39 1.71 15.92 -16.69
CA ALA A 39 1.12 16.26 -15.40
C ALA A 39 2.01 17.23 -14.63
N GLU A 40 1.38 18.14 -13.88
CA GLU A 40 2.09 19.07 -12.99
C GLU A 40 2.56 18.38 -11.71
N TYR A 41 1.74 17.46 -11.20
CA TYR A 41 2.04 16.66 -10.02
C TYR A 41 2.03 15.18 -10.38
N VAL A 42 3.12 14.52 -10.02
CA VAL A 42 3.35 13.08 -10.19
C VAL A 42 3.64 12.51 -8.82
N VAL A 43 2.65 11.81 -8.29
CA VAL A 43 2.61 11.22 -6.96
C VAL A 43 3.06 9.77 -7.03
N ALA A 44 3.79 9.28 -6.03
CA ALA A 44 4.09 7.87 -5.86
C ALA A 44 4.12 7.47 -4.37
N ASN A 45 3.92 6.19 -4.06
CA ASN A 45 4.26 5.64 -2.75
C ASN A 45 5.70 5.13 -2.78
N LEU A 46 6.59 5.74 -2.00
CA LEU A 46 7.95 5.22 -1.81
C LEU A 46 7.92 4.22 -0.65
N GLU A 47 7.83 2.94 -0.99
CA GLU A 47 7.66 1.83 -0.05
C GLU A 47 8.99 1.25 0.41
N CYS A 48 9.87 2.15 0.87
CA CYS A 48 11.09 1.84 1.62
C CYS A 48 11.72 3.14 2.13
N PRO A 49 12.55 3.10 3.17
CA PRO A 49 13.41 4.21 3.51
C PRO A 49 14.51 4.40 2.46
N ALA A 50 14.87 5.66 2.22
CA ALA A 50 16.04 6.07 1.46
C ALA A 50 17.15 6.48 2.44
N THR A 51 18.00 5.52 2.80
CA THR A 51 19.01 5.69 3.87
C THR A 51 20.31 4.93 3.56
N ASN A 52 21.40 5.35 4.21
CA ASN A 52 22.64 4.58 4.24
C ASN A 52 22.72 3.61 5.43
N GLU A 53 21.78 3.68 6.39
CA GLU A 53 21.71 2.77 7.54
C GLU A 53 21.67 1.31 7.09
N THR A 54 22.55 0.47 7.63
CA THR A 54 22.70 -0.93 7.20
C THR A 54 22.10 -1.94 8.16
N ASN A 55 21.66 -1.50 9.35
CA ASN A 55 21.14 -2.37 10.39
C ASN A 55 19.61 -2.37 10.33
N PRO A 56 18.98 -3.44 9.82
CA PRO A 56 17.52 -3.53 9.77
C PRO A 56 16.90 -3.77 11.15
N ILE A 57 15.64 -3.38 11.32
CA ILE A 57 14.85 -3.76 12.50
C ILE A 57 14.47 -5.24 12.48
N VAL A 58 14.19 -5.80 13.65
CA VAL A 58 13.60 -7.14 13.78
C VAL A 58 12.11 -7.05 13.47
N LYS A 59 11.70 -7.67 12.36
CA LYS A 59 10.29 -7.73 11.94
C LYS A 59 9.95 -9.00 11.16
N CYS A 60 8.67 -9.20 10.90
CA CYS A 60 8.20 -10.18 9.92
C CYS A 60 8.27 -9.58 8.50
N GLY A 61 8.58 -10.41 7.49
CA GLY A 61 8.73 -9.97 6.10
C GLY A 61 10.14 -9.44 5.77
N PRO A 62 10.37 -8.99 4.52
CA PRO A 62 11.67 -8.47 4.09
C PRO A 62 11.92 -7.04 4.61
N ASN A 63 13.18 -6.68 4.82
CA ASN A 63 13.59 -5.29 5.00
C ASN A 63 14.00 -4.70 3.64
N LEU A 64 13.35 -3.61 3.23
CA LEU A 64 13.57 -2.93 1.95
C LEU A 64 14.30 -1.60 2.18
N ARG A 65 15.17 -1.19 1.25
CA ARG A 65 15.91 0.07 1.35
C ARG A 65 16.34 0.62 -0.01
N ALA A 66 16.00 1.87 -0.27
CA ALA A 66 16.60 2.65 -1.35
C ALA A 66 17.92 3.31 -0.90
N LYS A 67 18.80 3.62 -1.85
CA LYS A 67 19.92 4.54 -1.61
C LYS A 67 19.39 5.97 -1.62
N PRO A 68 19.91 6.90 -0.79
CA PRO A 68 19.48 8.31 -0.84
C PRO A 68 19.59 8.94 -2.24
N GLY A 69 20.59 8.54 -3.03
CA GLY A 69 20.76 9.00 -4.42
C GLY A 69 19.65 8.59 -5.39
N ASP A 70 18.86 7.56 -5.06
CA ASP A 70 17.74 7.11 -5.90
C ASP A 70 16.63 8.16 -5.97
N LEU A 71 16.47 8.96 -4.90
CA LEU A 71 15.50 10.06 -4.89
C LEU A 71 15.85 11.14 -5.91
N GLN A 72 17.14 11.37 -6.18
CA GLN A 72 17.56 12.27 -7.25
C GLN A 72 17.16 11.71 -8.63
N VAL A 73 17.27 10.39 -8.81
CA VAL A 73 16.88 9.71 -10.06
C VAL A 73 15.37 9.81 -10.28
N LEU A 74 14.56 9.60 -9.24
CA LEU A 74 13.11 9.74 -9.30
C LEU A 74 12.67 11.20 -9.55
N SER A 75 13.31 12.16 -8.88
CA SER A 75 13.04 13.60 -9.06
C SER A 75 13.32 14.04 -10.50
N LYS A 76 14.47 13.65 -11.05
CA LYS A 76 14.83 13.92 -12.46
C LYS A 76 13.88 13.25 -13.47
N ALA A 77 13.24 12.15 -13.11
CA ALA A 77 12.25 11.49 -13.96
C ALA A 77 10.93 12.28 -14.03
N GLY A 78 10.69 13.20 -13.11
CA GLY A 78 9.47 14.02 -13.03
C GLY A 78 8.53 13.66 -11.89
N ILE A 79 8.89 12.71 -11.02
CA ILE A 79 8.15 12.43 -9.78
C ILE A 79 8.47 13.56 -8.79
N ASN A 80 7.46 14.20 -8.23
CA ASN A 80 7.64 15.36 -7.35
C ASN A 80 6.82 15.32 -6.06
N VAL A 81 5.97 14.30 -5.89
CA VAL A 81 5.22 14.06 -4.65
C VAL A 81 5.40 12.62 -4.19
N LEU A 82 5.73 12.43 -2.91
CA LEU A 82 5.90 11.10 -2.31
C LEU A 82 4.99 10.92 -1.09
N SER A 83 4.18 9.86 -1.12
CA SER A 83 3.61 9.28 0.08
C SER A 83 4.63 8.35 0.71
N LEU A 84 4.75 8.43 2.03
CA LEU A 84 5.63 7.57 2.85
C LEU A 84 4.83 6.75 3.88
N ALA A 85 3.50 6.81 3.83
CA ALA A 85 2.66 5.98 4.69
C ALA A 85 2.62 4.55 4.14
N ASN A 86 3.52 3.69 4.62
CA ASN A 86 3.59 2.28 4.26
C ASN A 86 4.25 1.46 5.37
N ASN A 87 4.21 0.14 5.24
CA ASN A 87 4.74 -0.81 6.22
C ASN A 87 6.29 -0.89 6.23
N HIS A 88 6.96 -0.37 5.20
CA HIS A 88 8.40 -0.50 5.03
C HIS A 88 9.22 0.71 5.50
N ILE A 89 8.61 1.87 5.76
CA ILE A 89 9.34 3.12 6.07
C ILE A 89 10.30 3.04 7.28
N LEU A 90 10.02 2.18 8.27
CA LEU A 90 10.85 1.94 9.47
C LEU A 90 11.79 0.75 9.36
N ASP A 91 11.97 0.15 8.17
CA ASP A 91 12.73 -1.09 8.01
C ASP A 91 14.18 -1.03 8.52
N TYR A 92 14.74 0.18 8.61
CA TYR A 92 16.08 0.47 9.12
C TYR A 92 16.05 1.46 10.29
N GLY A 93 14.93 1.53 11.01
CA GLY A 93 14.77 2.30 12.23
C GLY A 93 14.42 3.77 12.01
N VAL A 94 14.33 4.52 13.12
CA VAL A 94 13.89 5.91 13.15
C VAL A 94 14.85 6.88 12.44
N ASP A 95 16.14 6.54 12.43
CA ASP A 95 17.16 7.32 11.73
C ASP A 95 16.95 7.23 10.22
N ALA A 96 16.59 6.05 9.72
CA ALA A 96 16.26 5.84 8.30
C ALA A 96 15.04 6.65 7.84
N VAL A 97 14.02 6.82 8.69
CA VAL A 97 12.88 7.71 8.39
C VAL A 97 13.35 9.15 8.28
N SER A 98 14.19 9.59 9.22
CA SER A 98 14.73 10.95 9.25
C SER A 98 15.62 11.25 8.04
N ASP A 99 16.46 10.30 7.64
CA ASP A 99 17.25 10.33 6.41
C ASP A 99 16.36 10.44 5.18
N THR A 100 15.29 9.65 5.12
CA THR A 100 14.34 9.65 4.00
C THR A 100 13.66 11.01 3.87
N LEU A 101 13.11 11.55 4.96
CA LEU A 101 12.49 12.87 4.98
C LEU A 101 13.47 13.97 4.53
N LYS A 102 14.72 13.90 5.01
CA LYS A 102 15.78 14.84 4.60
C LYS A 102 16.09 14.70 3.11
N ALA A 103 16.28 13.48 2.63
CA ALA A 103 16.63 13.23 1.24
C ALA A 103 15.48 13.60 0.28
N CYS A 104 14.23 13.43 0.69
CA CYS A 104 13.07 13.94 -0.03
C CYS A 104 13.10 15.48 -0.12
N HIS A 105 13.33 16.16 1.01
CA HIS A 105 13.44 17.63 1.04
C HIS A 105 14.58 18.14 0.15
N ASP A 106 15.78 17.55 0.26
CA ASP A 106 16.96 17.95 -0.52
C ASP A 106 16.76 17.79 -2.05
N ASN A 107 15.86 16.89 -2.47
CA ASN A 107 15.52 16.65 -3.87
C ASN A 107 14.21 17.34 -4.32
N GLY A 108 13.63 18.20 -3.47
CA GLY A 108 12.48 19.03 -3.80
C GLY A 108 11.13 18.31 -3.85
N PHE A 109 11.00 17.16 -3.17
CA PHE A 109 9.72 16.45 -3.11
C PHE A 109 8.76 17.12 -2.13
N PHE A 110 7.48 17.20 -2.50
CA PHE A 110 6.40 17.31 -1.52
C PHE A 110 6.18 15.94 -0.87
N VAL A 111 6.01 15.90 0.45
CA VAL A 111 5.93 14.65 1.22
C VAL A 111 4.71 14.66 2.14
N PHE A 112 4.06 13.51 2.26
CA PHE A 112 3.02 13.25 3.24
C PHE A 112 3.04 11.77 3.69
N GLY A 113 2.33 11.46 4.77
CA GLY A 113 2.18 10.08 5.25
C GLY A 113 3.30 9.55 6.14
N ALA A 114 4.37 10.31 6.37
CA ALA A 114 5.35 10.03 7.40
C ALA A 114 5.87 11.35 8.00
N GLY A 115 6.39 11.28 9.23
CA GLY A 115 6.87 12.46 9.94
C GLY A 115 7.77 12.08 11.11
N LYS A 116 8.28 13.09 11.83
CA LYS A 116 9.14 12.87 13.01
C LYS A 116 8.36 12.38 14.24
N ASN A 117 7.04 12.42 14.15
CA ASN A 117 6.08 11.99 15.15
C ASN A 117 4.71 11.82 14.47
N GLN A 118 3.76 11.25 15.20
CA GLN A 118 2.39 11.00 14.74
C GLN A 118 1.72 12.27 14.20
N SER A 119 1.83 13.41 14.90
CA SER A 119 1.19 14.66 14.46
C SER A 119 1.73 15.18 13.14
N GLU A 120 3.01 14.96 12.83
CA GLU A 120 3.60 15.30 11.52
C GLU A 120 3.21 14.28 10.45
N ALA A 121 3.24 12.99 10.78
CA ALA A 121 2.93 11.92 9.84
C ALA A 121 1.49 12.02 9.30
N GLU A 122 0.55 12.40 10.17
CA GLU A 122 -0.87 12.57 9.83
C GLU A 122 -1.19 13.87 9.06
N LYS A 123 -0.21 14.74 8.78
CA LYS A 123 -0.47 15.98 8.03
C LYS A 123 -0.78 15.65 6.57
N PRO A 124 -1.94 16.09 6.05
CA PRO A 124 -2.22 15.97 4.63
C PRO A 124 -1.36 16.95 3.83
N LEU A 125 -1.13 16.61 2.56
CA LEU A 125 -0.58 17.54 1.58
C LEU A 125 -1.74 18.22 0.85
N ILE A 126 -1.75 19.54 0.76
CA ILE A 126 -2.69 20.28 -0.07
C ILE A 126 -1.91 20.96 -1.18
N ILE A 127 -2.26 20.66 -2.42
CA ILE A 127 -1.72 21.31 -3.61
C ILE A 127 -2.81 22.11 -4.32
N GLU A 128 -2.41 23.14 -5.06
CA GLU A 128 -3.30 23.86 -5.96
C GLU A 128 -2.91 23.54 -7.39
N ILE A 129 -3.87 23.10 -8.19
CA ILE A 129 -3.69 22.83 -9.62
C ILE A 129 -4.85 23.47 -10.38
N SER A 130 -4.53 24.37 -11.31
CA SER A 130 -5.52 25.07 -12.14
C SER A 130 -6.71 25.68 -11.37
N GLY A 131 -6.44 26.28 -10.19
CA GLY A 131 -7.44 26.91 -9.34
C GLY A 131 -8.30 25.94 -8.51
N LYS A 132 -7.94 24.65 -8.48
CA LYS A 132 -8.55 23.63 -7.62
C LYS A 132 -7.57 23.20 -6.54
N LYS A 133 -8.07 23.10 -5.30
CA LYS A 133 -7.30 22.53 -4.19
C LYS A 133 -7.51 21.03 -4.14
N VAL A 134 -6.44 20.28 -4.21
CA VAL A 134 -6.44 18.81 -4.08
C VAL A 134 -5.69 18.45 -2.81
N GLY A 135 -6.40 17.79 -1.89
CA GLY A 135 -5.84 17.27 -0.64
C GLY A 135 -5.48 15.80 -0.78
N PHE A 136 -4.23 15.46 -0.48
CA PHE A 136 -3.73 14.11 -0.35
C PHE A 136 -3.57 13.75 1.12
N ILE A 137 -4.12 12.61 1.50
CA ILE A 137 -3.91 12.03 2.81
C ILE A 137 -3.59 10.55 2.65
N SER A 138 -2.69 10.03 3.46
CA SER A 138 -2.34 8.61 3.40
C SER A 138 -2.27 7.99 4.78
N PHE A 139 -2.55 6.68 4.81
CA PHE A 139 -2.57 5.87 6.01
C PHE A 139 -2.02 4.49 5.69
N ALA A 140 -1.30 3.89 6.64
CA ALA A 140 -0.88 2.50 6.58
C ALA A 140 -1.57 1.67 7.66
N GLU A 141 -1.74 0.38 7.41
CA GLU A 141 -2.03 -0.57 8.49
C GLU A 141 -0.86 -0.66 9.48
N GLU A 142 -1.18 -1.02 10.73
CA GLU A 142 -0.20 -1.12 11.80
C GLU A 142 0.58 -2.43 11.68
N GLU A 143 1.86 -2.31 11.30
CA GLU A 143 2.84 -3.39 11.37
C GLU A 143 4.00 -2.98 12.29
N PHE A 144 5.13 -2.58 11.70
CA PHE A 144 6.35 -2.20 12.40
C PHE A 144 6.78 -0.77 12.03
N ASN A 145 5.82 0.03 11.56
CA ASN A 145 6.03 1.21 10.74
C ASN A 145 5.51 2.52 11.34
N ILE A 146 4.71 2.47 12.38
CA ILE A 146 3.92 3.61 12.85
C ILE A 146 4.74 4.65 13.61
N ALA A 147 4.48 5.93 13.31
CA ALA A 147 5.02 7.04 14.08
C ALA A 147 4.43 7.08 15.49
N GLY A 148 5.30 7.20 16.50
CA GLY A 148 4.87 7.41 17.88
C GLY A 148 4.63 8.88 18.19
N GLN A 149 4.23 9.19 19.42
CA GLN A 149 4.06 10.58 19.89
C GLN A 149 5.33 11.42 19.72
N THR A 150 6.50 10.80 19.84
CA THR A 150 7.82 11.45 19.78
C THR A 150 8.81 10.73 18.87
N THR A 151 8.39 9.70 18.13
CA THR A 151 9.26 8.90 17.28
C THR A 151 8.82 8.93 15.82
N PRO A 152 9.76 9.01 14.86
CA PRO A 152 9.44 8.98 13.44
C PRO A 152 8.73 7.71 12.97
N GLY A 153 7.94 7.82 11.90
CA GLY A 153 7.29 6.69 11.24
C GLY A 153 6.16 7.11 10.29
N SER A 154 5.37 6.12 9.89
CA SER A 154 4.19 6.19 9.02
C SER A 154 2.95 6.72 9.74
N ALA A 155 2.05 7.35 9.00
CA ALA A 155 0.70 7.68 9.44
C ALA A 155 -0.14 6.41 9.60
N LEU A 156 -0.65 6.17 10.81
CA LEU A 156 -1.53 5.04 11.11
C LEU A 156 -2.93 5.25 10.56
N PHE A 157 -3.51 4.20 9.97
CA PHE A 157 -4.96 4.10 9.89
C PHE A 157 -5.53 3.72 11.26
N ASP A 158 -6.04 4.72 11.98
CA ASP A 158 -6.75 4.54 13.23
C ASP A 158 -8.26 4.63 12.96
N PRO A 159 -9.04 3.55 13.18
CA PRO A 159 -10.49 3.57 12.94
C PRO A 159 -11.26 4.56 13.82
N TYR A 160 -10.65 5.08 14.90
CA TYR A 160 -11.23 6.08 15.79
C TYR A 160 -11.00 7.51 15.33
N TYR A 161 -9.90 7.81 14.60
CA TYR A 161 -9.52 9.19 14.26
C TYR A 161 -9.30 9.46 12.77
N SER A 162 -8.88 8.47 11.97
CA SER A 162 -8.53 8.70 10.56
C SER A 162 -9.70 9.22 9.72
N PHE A 163 -10.93 8.82 10.04
CA PHE A 163 -12.12 9.34 9.36
C PHE A 163 -12.36 10.83 9.63
N ASP A 164 -12.14 11.27 10.86
CA ASP A 164 -12.28 12.69 11.23
C ASP A 164 -11.25 13.57 10.51
N LYS A 165 -10.06 13.03 10.24
CA LYS A 165 -9.02 13.71 9.46
C LYS A 165 -9.45 13.92 8.01
N ILE A 166 -10.09 12.92 7.40
CA ILE A 166 -10.65 13.04 6.04
C ILE A 166 -11.77 14.09 6.03
N THR A 167 -12.68 14.05 7.00
CA THR A 167 -13.75 15.06 7.14
C THR A 167 -13.19 16.46 7.35
N ALA A 168 -12.13 16.62 8.14
CA ALA A 168 -11.47 17.90 8.33
C ALA A 168 -10.84 18.40 7.02
N LEU A 169 -10.06 17.56 6.34
CA LEU A 169 -9.40 17.92 5.09
C LEU A 169 -10.40 18.35 4.01
N LYS A 170 -11.53 17.65 3.88
CA LYS A 170 -12.56 17.96 2.87
C LYS A 170 -13.14 19.37 3.01
N LYS A 171 -13.04 20.01 4.17
CA LYS A 171 -13.51 21.40 4.37
C LYS A 171 -12.59 22.43 3.70
N ASP A 172 -11.33 22.08 3.47
CA ASP A 172 -10.29 22.99 3.00
C ASP A 172 -9.94 22.79 1.52
N VAL A 173 -10.44 21.74 0.88
CA VAL A 173 -10.08 21.32 -0.48
C VAL A 173 -11.29 20.94 -1.34
N ASP A 174 -11.14 21.06 -2.66
CA ASP A 174 -12.17 20.64 -3.62
C ASP A 174 -12.22 19.11 -3.76
N ILE A 175 -11.06 18.46 -3.81
CA ILE A 175 -10.89 17.02 -4.05
C ILE A 175 -10.03 16.40 -2.94
N VAL A 176 -10.48 15.28 -2.37
CA VAL A 176 -9.70 14.49 -1.42
C VAL A 176 -9.28 13.16 -2.03
N VAL A 177 -7.98 12.92 -2.10
CA VAL A 177 -7.37 11.65 -2.51
C VAL A 177 -6.80 10.95 -1.29
N VAL A 178 -7.26 9.73 -1.03
CA VAL A 178 -6.76 8.87 0.05
C VAL A 178 -5.87 7.79 -0.56
N LEU A 179 -4.60 7.72 -0.13
CA LEU A 179 -3.75 6.55 -0.39
C LEU A 179 -3.75 5.65 0.85
N TYR A 180 -4.35 4.48 0.74
CA TYR A 180 -4.43 3.51 1.83
C TYR A 180 -3.46 2.37 1.58
N HIS A 181 -2.39 2.29 2.37
CA HIS A 181 -1.40 1.23 2.27
C HIS A 181 -1.77 0.07 3.20
N GLY A 182 -2.49 -0.91 2.67
CA GLY A 182 -2.96 -2.06 3.45
C GLY A 182 -3.88 -2.98 2.66
N GLY A 183 -4.30 -4.07 3.30
CA GLY A 183 -4.96 -5.18 2.62
C GLY A 183 -4.06 -6.41 2.59
N ILE A 184 -4.42 -7.40 1.76
CA ILE A 184 -3.71 -8.67 1.73
C ILE A 184 -2.98 -8.81 0.40
N GLU A 185 -1.67 -9.05 0.47
CA GLU A 185 -0.84 -9.33 -0.71
C GLU A 185 -1.49 -10.39 -1.61
N HIS A 186 -1.51 -10.10 -2.91
CA HIS A 186 -1.99 -10.95 -4.00
C HIS A 186 -3.48 -11.30 -3.99
N TYR A 187 -4.25 -10.73 -3.07
CA TYR A 187 -5.70 -10.88 -3.01
C TYR A 187 -6.38 -9.75 -3.80
N VAL A 188 -7.06 -10.12 -4.89
CA VAL A 188 -7.62 -9.15 -5.86
C VAL A 188 -8.93 -8.50 -5.40
N TYR A 189 -9.62 -9.12 -4.45
CA TYR A 189 -10.86 -8.59 -3.89
C TYR A 189 -10.56 -7.91 -2.55
N PRO A 190 -11.35 -6.92 -2.13
CA PRO A 190 -11.24 -6.42 -0.78
C PRO A 190 -11.69 -7.49 0.23
N THR A 191 -11.06 -7.52 1.40
CA THR A 191 -11.68 -8.20 2.54
C THR A 191 -12.97 -7.47 2.91
N PRO A 192 -13.95 -8.13 3.56
CA PRO A 192 -15.17 -7.45 4.00
C PRO A 192 -14.90 -6.21 4.86
N LEU A 193 -13.83 -6.24 5.65
CA LEU A 193 -13.42 -5.09 6.47
C LEU A 193 -12.76 -3.99 5.64
N LEU A 194 -11.91 -4.33 4.67
CA LEU A 194 -11.29 -3.35 3.78
C LEU A 194 -12.34 -2.60 2.96
N GLN A 195 -13.32 -3.31 2.38
CA GLN A 195 -14.44 -2.69 1.66
C GLN A 195 -15.19 -1.70 2.55
N LYS A 196 -15.51 -2.12 3.78
CA LYS A 196 -16.19 -1.25 4.77
C LYS A 196 -15.36 -0.01 5.10
N LYS A 197 -14.05 -0.15 5.31
CA LYS A 197 -13.14 0.99 5.58
C LYS A 197 -13.13 1.97 4.41
N CYS A 198 -12.91 1.50 3.18
CA CYS A 198 -12.81 2.38 2.00
C CYS A 198 -14.15 3.07 1.66
N ARG A 199 -15.28 2.34 1.73
CA ARG A 199 -16.61 2.96 1.60
C ARG A 199 -16.81 4.04 2.66
N LYS A 200 -16.38 3.80 3.90
CA LYS A 200 -16.45 4.81 4.96
C LYS A 200 -15.58 6.04 4.66
N MET A 201 -14.39 5.89 4.08
CA MET A 201 -13.55 7.02 3.65
C MET A 201 -14.28 7.90 2.64
N VAL A 202 -14.98 7.31 1.67
CA VAL A 202 -15.83 8.04 0.71
C VAL A 202 -16.98 8.76 1.41
N GLU A 203 -17.72 8.07 2.30
CA GLU A 203 -18.83 8.69 3.05
C GLU A 203 -18.42 9.95 3.81
N VAL A 204 -17.19 10.00 4.32
CA VAL A 204 -16.70 11.10 5.16
C VAL A 204 -15.94 12.19 4.39
N GLY A 205 -15.78 12.04 3.07
CA GLY A 205 -15.31 13.12 2.19
C GLY A 205 -14.30 12.73 1.11
N ALA A 206 -13.83 11.49 1.03
CA ALA A 206 -12.88 11.09 -0.02
C ALA A 206 -13.55 11.05 -1.41
N ASP A 207 -12.88 11.62 -2.41
CA ASP A 207 -13.32 11.59 -3.81
C ASP A 207 -12.65 10.46 -4.61
N LEU A 208 -11.44 10.07 -4.18
CA LEU A 208 -10.68 8.95 -4.73
C LEU A 208 -9.98 8.20 -3.60
N VAL A 209 -10.16 6.88 -3.54
CA VAL A 209 -9.45 6.00 -2.60
C VAL A 209 -8.62 5.00 -3.39
N LEU A 210 -7.30 5.01 -3.21
CA LEU A 210 -6.36 4.10 -3.85
C LEU A 210 -5.74 3.20 -2.78
N CYS A 211 -6.04 1.91 -2.84
CA CYS A 211 -5.38 0.90 -2.00
C CYS A 211 -4.06 0.46 -2.66
N GLN A 212 -3.00 0.51 -1.88
CA GLN A 212 -1.64 0.07 -2.23
C GLN A 212 -1.27 -1.14 -1.34
N HIS A 213 -0.03 -1.65 -1.34
CA HIS A 213 0.43 -2.84 -0.58
C HIS A 213 0.10 -4.20 -1.19
N SER A 214 -1.08 -4.40 -1.79
CA SER A 214 -1.49 -5.74 -2.23
C SER A 214 -0.61 -6.35 -3.33
N HIS A 215 0.27 -5.57 -3.96
CA HIS A 215 1.15 -5.98 -5.06
C HIS A 215 0.42 -6.71 -6.20
N CYS A 216 -0.85 -6.38 -6.41
CA CYS A 216 -1.65 -6.79 -7.56
C CYS A 216 -2.73 -5.76 -7.87
N ILE A 217 -3.15 -5.70 -9.13
CA ILE A 217 -4.31 -4.89 -9.50
C ILE A 217 -5.58 -5.58 -8.99
N GLY A 218 -6.26 -4.93 -8.06
CA GLY A 218 -7.51 -5.39 -7.44
C GLY A 218 -8.76 -4.91 -8.18
N THR A 219 -9.93 -5.10 -7.56
CA THR A 219 -11.22 -4.63 -8.07
C THR A 219 -11.38 -3.10 -7.97
N ILE A 220 -12.25 -2.53 -8.80
CA ILE A 220 -12.61 -1.11 -8.82
C ILE A 220 -14.09 -0.93 -8.47
N GLU A 221 -14.41 0.07 -7.66
CA GLU A 221 -15.77 0.38 -7.24
C GLU A 221 -16.11 1.84 -7.53
N THR A 222 -17.31 2.07 -8.05
CA THR A 222 -17.95 3.38 -8.02
C THR A 222 -18.94 3.40 -6.86
N TYR A 223 -18.57 4.05 -5.76
CA TYR A 223 -19.39 4.15 -4.56
C TYR A 223 -19.75 5.62 -4.31
N HIS A 224 -21.04 5.95 -4.27
CA HIS A 224 -21.52 7.34 -4.19
C HIS A 224 -20.87 8.27 -5.24
N GLU A 225 -20.78 7.80 -6.49
CA GLU A 225 -20.16 8.50 -7.62
C GLU A 225 -18.65 8.75 -7.46
N LYS A 226 -18.01 8.17 -6.44
CA LYS A 226 -16.56 8.27 -6.18
C LYS A 226 -15.86 6.95 -6.49
N THR A 227 -14.57 7.02 -6.81
CA THR A 227 -13.79 5.85 -7.21
C THR A 227 -13.02 5.27 -6.03
N ILE A 228 -13.12 3.94 -5.86
CA ILE A 228 -12.28 3.16 -4.96
C ILE A 228 -11.55 2.11 -5.78
N LEU A 229 -10.22 2.07 -5.73
CA LEU A 229 -9.40 1.01 -6.32
C LEU A 229 -8.80 0.17 -5.19
N TYR A 230 -9.19 -1.10 -5.10
CA TYR A 230 -8.81 -2.00 -3.99
C TYR A 230 -7.43 -2.66 -4.13
N GLY A 231 -6.67 -2.25 -5.14
CA GLY A 231 -5.28 -2.65 -5.33
C GLY A 231 -4.75 -2.00 -6.59
N GLN A 232 -3.78 -1.10 -6.46
CA GLN A 232 -3.20 -0.40 -7.59
C GLN A 232 -2.15 -1.24 -8.34
N GLY A 233 -1.59 -2.26 -7.69
CA GLY A 233 -0.46 -3.03 -8.21
C GLY A 233 0.86 -2.26 -8.17
N ASN A 234 1.89 -2.88 -8.73
CA ASN A 234 3.26 -2.38 -8.62
C ASN A 234 3.59 -1.39 -9.72
N SER A 235 4.27 -0.31 -9.35
CA SER A 235 4.90 0.58 -10.32
C SER A 235 6.35 0.19 -10.52
N VAL A 236 7.29 0.77 -9.78
CA VAL A 236 8.71 0.44 -9.87
C VAL A 236 9.08 -0.44 -8.68
N PHE A 237 8.79 -1.74 -8.76
CA PHE A 237 8.94 -2.66 -7.62
C PHE A 237 9.71 -3.96 -7.96
N GLY A 238 10.39 -3.97 -9.10
CA GLY A 238 11.18 -5.10 -9.58
C GLY A 238 10.37 -6.19 -10.26
N TYR A 239 10.93 -6.76 -11.33
CA TYR A 239 10.34 -7.87 -12.09
C TYR A 239 10.46 -9.21 -11.35
N ARG A 240 9.40 -10.03 -11.35
CA ARG A 240 9.44 -11.43 -10.88
C ARG A 240 9.01 -12.37 -12.00
N GLU A 241 9.94 -13.23 -12.44
CA GLU A 241 9.67 -14.20 -13.50
C GLU A 241 8.43 -15.06 -13.19
N GLY A 242 7.51 -15.16 -14.15
CA GLY A 242 6.30 -15.97 -14.04
C GLY A 242 5.22 -15.46 -13.06
N ASN A 243 5.35 -14.24 -12.51
CA ASN A 243 4.36 -13.69 -11.59
C ASN A 243 3.64 -12.46 -12.19
N GLU A 244 2.63 -12.71 -13.03
CA GLU A 244 1.85 -11.67 -13.70
C GLU A 244 1.23 -10.67 -12.72
N LYS A 245 0.60 -11.15 -11.63
CA LYS A 245 -0.01 -10.28 -10.60
C LYS A 245 0.97 -9.27 -10.03
N TRP A 246 2.21 -9.71 -9.73
CA TRP A 246 3.27 -8.85 -9.20
C TRP A 246 3.82 -7.87 -10.23
N ASN A 247 3.87 -8.29 -11.50
CA ASN A 247 4.47 -7.52 -12.58
C ASN A 247 3.50 -6.52 -13.22
N GLU A 248 2.28 -6.38 -12.71
CA GLU A 248 1.29 -5.45 -13.21
C GLU A 248 0.98 -4.35 -12.19
N GLY A 249 0.73 -3.14 -12.70
CA GLY A 249 0.19 -2.03 -11.93
C GLY A 249 -0.51 -1.00 -12.80
N LEU A 250 -1.31 -0.16 -12.19
CA LEU A 250 -2.03 0.91 -12.87
C LEU A 250 -1.35 2.26 -12.61
N LEU A 251 -1.03 2.96 -13.69
CA LEU A 251 -0.77 4.39 -13.64
C LEU A 251 -2.14 5.08 -13.59
N VAL A 252 -2.43 5.71 -12.47
CA VAL A 252 -3.70 6.41 -12.25
C VAL A 252 -3.54 7.84 -12.71
N GLU A 253 -4.50 8.33 -13.48
CA GLU A 253 -4.59 9.73 -13.91
C GLU A 253 -5.88 10.34 -13.37
N LEU A 254 -5.74 11.37 -12.56
CA LEU A 254 -6.84 12.17 -12.02
C LEU A 254 -6.91 13.50 -12.74
N ASP A 255 -8.07 13.83 -13.29
CA ASP A 255 -8.37 15.16 -13.81
C ASP A 255 -9.02 16.00 -12.71
N ALA A 256 -8.32 17.05 -12.25
CA ALA A 256 -8.74 17.90 -11.14
C ALA A 256 -9.96 18.78 -11.44
N PHE A 257 -10.38 18.91 -12.70
CA PHE A 257 -11.58 19.69 -13.05
C PHE A 257 -12.84 18.85 -12.98
N SER A 258 -12.78 17.65 -13.57
CA SER A 258 -13.90 16.72 -13.66
C SER A 258 -13.96 15.73 -12.50
N SER A 259 -12.87 15.60 -11.74
CA SER A 259 -12.64 14.50 -10.78
C SER A 259 -12.66 13.11 -11.44
N ASN A 260 -12.56 13.04 -12.77
CA ASN A 260 -12.52 11.77 -13.48
C ASN A 260 -11.17 11.10 -13.26
N THR A 261 -11.23 9.78 -13.06
CA THR A 261 -10.05 8.93 -12.92
C THR A 261 -9.94 7.99 -14.10
N THR A 262 -8.76 7.92 -14.71
CA THR A 262 -8.43 6.97 -15.78
C THR A 262 -7.20 6.16 -15.41
N PHE A 263 -6.98 5.06 -16.12
CA PHE A 263 -5.96 4.08 -15.78
C PHE A 263 -5.18 3.68 -17.04
N LYS A 264 -3.86 3.55 -16.91
CA LYS A 264 -3.02 2.90 -17.92
C LYS A 264 -2.30 1.70 -17.31
N LEU A 265 -2.27 0.60 -18.02
CA LEU A 265 -1.62 -0.62 -17.56
C LEU A 265 -0.11 -0.52 -17.75
N MET A 266 0.62 -0.68 -16.66
CA MET A 266 2.06 -0.84 -16.64
C MET A 266 2.42 -2.31 -16.43
N LYS A 267 3.50 -2.74 -17.08
CA LYS A 267 4.09 -4.07 -16.93
C LYS A 267 5.57 -3.96 -16.59
N ALA A 268 5.99 -4.71 -15.58
CA ALA A 268 7.38 -4.92 -15.25
C ALA A 268 8.00 -5.95 -16.21
N THR A 269 9.17 -5.63 -16.75
CA THR A 269 10.07 -6.52 -17.51
C THR A 269 11.45 -6.54 -16.85
N PRO A 270 12.35 -7.47 -17.20
CA PRO A 270 13.73 -7.43 -16.70
C PRO A 270 14.47 -6.10 -16.97
N GLU A 271 14.08 -5.37 -18.01
CA GLU A 271 14.70 -4.12 -18.46
C GLU A 271 14.07 -2.85 -17.89
N GLY A 272 12.91 -2.96 -17.24
CA GLY A 272 12.20 -1.83 -16.63
C GLY A 272 10.68 -1.95 -16.77
N ILE A 273 9.99 -0.83 -16.57
CA ILE A 273 8.54 -0.69 -16.65
C ILE A 273 8.16 -0.14 -18.03
N VAL A 274 7.24 -0.84 -18.69
CA VAL A 274 6.65 -0.44 -19.97
C VAL A 274 5.15 -0.27 -19.82
N PHE A 275 4.53 0.54 -20.69
CA PHE A 275 3.09 0.41 -20.87
C PHE A 275 2.79 -0.92 -21.56
N ALA A 276 1.70 -1.57 -21.17
CA ALA A 276 1.18 -2.70 -21.92
C ALA A 276 0.73 -2.25 -23.32
N ASP A 277 0.65 -3.19 -24.26
CA ASP A 277 -0.03 -2.91 -25.51
C ASP A 277 -1.54 -2.72 -25.28
N THR A 278 -2.23 -2.09 -26.24
CA THR A 278 -3.66 -1.77 -26.11
C THR A 278 -4.51 -3.00 -25.86
N LYS A 279 -4.16 -4.14 -26.47
CA LYS A 279 -4.93 -5.38 -26.32
C LYS A 279 -4.84 -5.92 -24.91
N ASP A 280 -3.63 -5.94 -24.33
CA ASP A 280 -3.37 -6.38 -22.97
C ASP A 280 -4.00 -5.43 -21.94
N GLU A 281 -3.93 -4.11 -22.21
CA GLU A 281 -4.59 -3.09 -21.37
C GLU A 281 -6.11 -3.30 -21.36
N ASP A 282 -6.75 -3.39 -22.52
CA ASP A 282 -8.20 -3.61 -22.64
C ASP A 282 -8.61 -4.91 -21.92
N ALA A 283 -7.88 -6.01 -22.16
CA ALA A 283 -8.15 -7.29 -21.52
C ALA A 283 -8.04 -7.22 -19.99
N ARG A 284 -7.05 -6.47 -19.47
CA ARG A 284 -6.85 -6.32 -18.03
C ARG A 284 -7.91 -5.45 -17.37
N ILE A 285 -8.30 -4.36 -18.02
CA ILE A 285 -9.37 -3.46 -17.57
C ILE A 285 -10.72 -4.20 -17.59
N ASP A 286 -10.99 -4.99 -18.62
CA ASP A 286 -12.20 -5.81 -18.68
C ASP A 286 -12.23 -6.89 -17.60
N LEU A 287 -11.09 -7.54 -17.34
CA LEU A 287 -10.97 -8.48 -16.22
C LEU A 287 -11.24 -7.79 -14.87
N MET A 288 -10.65 -6.60 -14.65
CA MET A 288 -10.87 -5.82 -13.44
C MET A 288 -12.35 -5.47 -13.26
N ARG A 289 -13.02 -5.00 -14.32
CA ARG A 289 -14.46 -4.69 -14.30
C ARG A 289 -15.30 -5.92 -13.98
N LYS A 290 -15.03 -7.05 -14.66
CA LYS A 290 -15.72 -8.31 -14.41
C LYS A 290 -15.55 -8.79 -12.96
N GLN A 291 -14.34 -8.71 -12.42
CA GLN A 291 -14.08 -9.05 -11.02
C GLN A 291 -14.84 -8.12 -10.06
N SER A 292 -15.13 -6.89 -10.47
CA SER A 292 -15.80 -5.89 -9.65
C SER A 292 -17.33 -6.05 -9.60
N GLU A 293 -17.92 -6.87 -10.47
CA GLU A 293 -19.37 -7.13 -10.51
C GLU A 293 -19.91 -7.69 -9.18
N ILE A 294 -19.07 -8.30 -8.35
CA ILE A 294 -19.48 -8.89 -7.07
C ILE A 294 -19.52 -7.89 -5.91
N LEU A 295 -19.02 -6.66 -6.08
CA LEU A 295 -18.78 -5.73 -4.96
C LEU A 295 -20.07 -5.27 -4.26
N ASP A 296 -21.20 -5.27 -4.95
CA ASP A 296 -22.49 -4.93 -4.37
C ASP A 296 -23.21 -6.13 -3.74
N ASP A 297 -22.71 -7.36 -3.97
CA ASP A 297 -23.21 -8.57 -3.35
C ASP A 297 -22.37 -8.95 -2.12
N VAL A 298 -22.90 -8.60 -0.95
CA VAL A 298 -22.29 -8.92 0.35
C VAL A 298 -22.06 -10.43 0.53
N THR A 299 -22.88 -11.29 -0.08
CA THR A 299 -22.72 -12.74 -0.02
C THR A 299 -21.54 -13.17 -0.89
N ALA A 300 -21.48 -12.70 -2.14
CA ALA A 300 -20.38 -13.01 -3.05
C ALA A 300 -19.01 -12.57 -2.49
N ILE A 301 -18.94 -11.40 -1.83
CA ILE A 301 -17.71 -10.95 -1.15
C ILE A 301 -17.33 -11.87 0.01
N LYS A 302 -18.30 -12.31 0.82
CA LYS A 302 -18.06 -13.28 1.90
C LYS A 302 -17.62 -14.63 1.37
N ASP A 303 -18.15 -15.07 0.24
CA ASP A 303 -17.79 -16.35 -0.37
C ASP A 303 -16.37 -16.31 -0.96
N SER A 304 -16.01 -15.22 -1.65
CA SER A 304 -14.64 -14.96 -2.09
C SER A 304 -13.66 -14.94 -0.92
N TRP A 305 -14.02 -14.26 0.17
CA TRP A 305 -13.22 -14.21 1.39
C TRP A 305 -13.07 -15.59 2.04
N THR A 306 -14.15 -16.36 2.12
CA THR A 306 -14.13 -17.72 2.67
C THR A 306 -13.24 -18.65 1.84
N THR A 307 -13.30 -18.52 0.51
CA THR A 307 -12.42 -19.26 -0.41
C THR A 307 -10.96 -18.91 -0.16
N PHE A 308 -10.62 -17.62 -0.06
CA PHE A 308 -9.26 -17.18 0.27
C PHE A 308 -8.77 -17.76 1.60
N VAL A 309 -9.62 -17.71 2.65
CA VAL A 309 -9.28 -18.27 3.97
C VAL A 309 -9.02 -19.77 3.88
N GLU A 310 -9.83 -20.53 3.15
CA GLU A 310 -9.66 -21.97 3.00
C GLU A 310 -8.37 -22.34 2.28
N GLU A 311 -7.99 -21.59 1.24
CA GLU A 311 -6.75 -21.78 0.50
C GLU A 311 -5.50 -21.46 1.33
N ASN A 312 -5.60 -20.47 2.24
CA ASN A 312 -4.46 -19.93 2.97
C ASN A 312 -4.39 -20.34 4.44
N LYS A 313 -5.41 -20.97 5.03
CA LYS A 313 -5.46 -21.28 6.47
C LYS A 313 -4.27 -22.09 6.97
N ALA A 314 -3.70 -22.98 6.15
CA ALA A 314 -2.52 -23.75 6.53
C ALA A 314 -1.30 -22.85 6.81
N LEU A 315 -1.14 -21.78 6.03
CA LEU A 315 -0.10 -20.77 6.23
C LEU A 315 -0.41 -19.92 7.48
N TYR A 316 -1.64 -19.40 7.59
CA TYR A 316 -2.03 -18.56 8.73
C TYR A 316 -1.93 -19.30 10.07
N TYR A 317 -2.37 -20.56 10.15
CA TYR A 317 -2.20 -21.35 11.37
C TYR A 317 -0.74 -21.61 11.70
N SER A 318 0.11 -21.77 10.69
CA SER A 318 1.54 -21.93 10.92
C SER A 318 2.16 -20.69 11.54
N MET A 319 1.87 -19.52 10.97
CA MET A 319 2.31 -18.23 11.47
C MET A 319 1.83 -18.02 12.90
N LEU A 320 0.52 -18.25 13.15
CA LEU A 320 -0.09 -18.13 14.46
C LEU A 320 0.55 -19.07 15.51
N LEU A 321 0.91 -20.29 15.13
CA LEU A 321 1.44 -21.31 16.06
C LEU A 321 2.98 -21.36 16.09
N GLY A 322 3.67 -20.43 15.41
CA GLY A 322 5.13 -20.38 15.31
C GLY A 322 5.74 -21.64 14.70
N LYS A 323 5.10 -22.23 13.70
CA LYS A 323 5.57 -23.45 13.03
C LYS A 323 6.43 -23.14 11.82
N ASN A 324 7.37 -24.03 11.52
CA ASN A 324 8.32 -23.85 10.42
C ASN A 324 7.75 -24.34 9.07
N ARG A 325 8.47 -24.06 7.98
CA ARG A 325 8.08 -24.45 6.61
C ARG A 325 7.89 -25.96 6.43
N VAL A 326 8.62 -26.78 7.19
CA VAL A 326 8.50 -28.26 7.16
C VAL A 326 7.15 -28.69 7.70
N PHE A 327 6.74 -28.16 8.86
CA PHE A 327 5.41 -28.41 9.42
C PHE A 327 4.31 -28.02 8.41
N ASN A 328 4.47 -26.92 7.69
CA ASN A 328 3.45 -26.44 6.74
C ASN A 328 3.27 -27.38 5.58
N LYS A 329 4.40 -27.85 5.01
CA LYS A 329 4.38 -28.82 3.93
C LYS A 329 3.69 -30.12 4.37
N MET A 330 4.04 -30.62 5.56
CA MET A 330 3.42 -31.83 6.12
C MET A 330 1.93 -31.64 6.41
N ASN A 331 1.57 -30.52 7.03
CA ASN A 331 0.20 -30.21 7.39
C ASN A 331 -0.69 -30.05 6.15
N ARG A 332 -0.17 -29.46 5.06
CA ARG A 332 -0.85 -29.40 3.76
C ARG A 332 -1.06 -30.79 3.15
N ILE A 333 -0.03 -31.64 3.16
CA ILE A 333 -0.13 -33.04 2.67
C ILE A 333 -1.21 -33.81 3.45
N LEU A 334 -1.28 -33.60 4.75
CA LEU A 334 -2.24 -34.26 5.64
C LEU A 334 -3.60 -33.55 5.70
N LYS A 335 -3.88 -32.61 4.80
CA LYS A 335 -5.15 -31.86 4.74
C LYS A 335 -5.54 -31.23 6.09
N ASN A 336 -4.59 -30.57 6.76
CA ASN A 336 -4.74 -29.88 8.04
C ASN A 336 -4.95 -30.75 9.30
N LYS A 337 -4.93 -32.08 9.18
CA LYS A 337 -5.14 -32.98 10.33
C LYS A 337 -4.17 -32.75 11.48
N LEU A 338 -2.93 -32.33 11.21
CA LEU A 338 -1.96 -32.04 12.28
C LEU A 338 -2.42 -30.88 13.15
N ILE A 339 -2.88 -29.78 12.53
CA ILE A 339 -3.45 -28.63 13.23
C ILE A 339 -4.70 -29.06 13.99
N ASP A 340 -5.60 -29.83 13.38
CA ASP A 340 -6.85 -30.26 14.02
C ASP A 340 -6.61 -31.05 15.31
N ILE A 341 -5.51 -31.82 15.37
CA ILE A 341 -5.11 -32.58 16.56
C ILE A 341 -4.55 -31.66 17.67
N ILE A 342 -3.64 -30.74 17.32
CA ILE A 342 -2.90 -29.93 18.30
C ILE A 342 -3.67 -28.66 18.74
N TYR A 343 -4.56 -28.17 17.88
CA TYR A 343 -5.29 -26.92 17.99
C TYR A 343 -6.79 -27.17 17.95
N ARG A 344 -7.27 -27.97 18.91
CA ARG A 344 -8.68 -28.38 19.05
C ARG A 344 -9.61 -27.19 19.31
N LYS A 345 -10.91 -27.41 19.12
CA LYS A 345 -12.00 -26.43 19.26
C LYS A 345 -11.86 -25.48 20.46
N MET A 346 -11.54 -25.99 21.66
CA MET A 346 -11.38 -25.15 22.85
C MET A 346 -10.23 -24.14 22.71
N LYS A 347 -9.07 -24.56 22.18
CA LYS A 347 -7.94 -23.65 21.95
C LYS A 347 -8.27 -22.61 20.88
N GLN A 348 -8.95 -23.02 19.81
CA GLN A 348 -9.43 -22.10 18.78
C GLN A 348 -10.39 -21.05 19.35
N MET A 349 -11.33 -21.47 20.21
CA MET A 349 -12.27 -20.56 20.88
C MET A 349 -11.55 -19.55 21.79
N ILE A 350 -10.55 -19.98 22.55
CA ILE A 350 -9.73 -19.08 23.39
C ILE A 350 -9.01 -18.07 22.52
N THR A 351 -8.29 -18.50 21.50
CA THR A 351 -7.58 -17.57 20.62
C THR A 351 -8.52 -16.63 19.90
N MET A 352 -9.67 -17.11 19.43
CA MET A 352 -10.69 -16.25 18.83
C MET A 352 -11.19 -15.19 19.80
N ASN A 353 -11.39 -15.52 21.08
CA ASN A 353 -11.75 -14.54 22.11
C ASN A 353 -10.63 -13.52 22.35
N ILE A 354 -9.37 -13.98 22.42
CA ILE A 354 -8.21 -13.11 22.59
C ILE A 354 -8.07 -12.11 21.43
N LEU A 355 -8.24 -12.59 20.19
CA LEU A 355 -8.12 -11.73 19.00
C LEU A 355 -9.29 -10.76 18.84
N ARG A 356 -10.51 -11.12 19.23
CA ARG A 356 -11.73 -10.31 19.04
C ARG A 356 -12.01 -9.31 20.15
N CYS A 357 -11.65 -9.64 21.38
CA CYS A 357 -11.88 -8.75 22.52
C CYS A 357 -10.73 -7.75 22.61
N ASP A 358 -11.03 -6.44 22.50
CA ASP A 358 -10.02 -5.38 22.49
C ASP A 358 -9.10 -5.45 23.71
N ALA A 359 -9.66 -5.60 24.92
CA ALA A 359 -8.88 -5.67 26.16
C ALA A 359 -7.94 -6.89 26.18
N HIS A 360 -8.37 -8.06 25.69
CA HIS A 360 -7.50 -9.24 25.62
C HIS A 360 -6.43 -9.09 24.53
N ARG A 361 -6.78 -8.48 23.39
CA ARG A 361 -5.83 -8.22 22.30
C ARG A 361 -4.74 -7.27 22.77
N GLU A 362 -5.12 -6.19 23.46
CA GLU A 362 -4.20 -5.21 24.04
C GLU A 362 -3.22 -5.88 25.02
N VAL A 363 -3.73 -6.66 25.98
CA VAL A 363 -2.87 -7.44 26.90
C VAL A 363 -1.88 -8.34 26.15
N LEU A 364 -2.34 -9.04 25.10
CA LEU A 364 -1.47 -9.93 24.33
C LEU A 364 -0.41 -9.14 23.54
N ILE A 365 -0.78 -8.03 22.91
CA ILE A 365 0.15 -7.17 22.17
C ILE A 365 1.22 -6.62 23.12
N THR A 366 0.82 -6.00 24.25
CA THR A 366 1.77 -5.44 25.22
C THR A 366 2.76 -6.49 25.73
N MET A 367 2.28 -7.69 26.08
CA MET A 367 3.15 -8.79 26.52
C MET A 367 4.14 -9.23 25.42
N LEU A 368 3.73 -9.23 24.15
CA LEU A 368 4.60 -9.61 23.04
C LEU A 368 5.60 -8.52 22.71
N GLU A 369 5.20 -7.24 22.74
CA GLU A 369 6.08 -6.09 22.51
C GLU A 369 7.19 -6.01 23.57
N GLU A 370 6.85 -6.17 24.85
CA GLU A 370 7.84 -6.23 25.94
C GLU A 370 8.88 -7.34 25.67
N LYS A 371 8.42 -8.49 25.19
CA LYS A 371 9.30 -9.63 24.93
C LYS A 371 10.16 -9.47 23.69
N VAL A 372 9.65 -8.83 22.63
CA VAL A 372 10.36 -8.68 21.35
C VAL A 372 11.29 -7.47 21.38
N TYR A 373 10.86 -6.37 21.98
CA TYR A 373 11.54 -5.08 21.93
C TYR A 373 12.10 -4.62 23.27
N GLY A 374 11.80 -5.31 24.39
CA GLY A 374 12.27 -4.93 25.72
C GLY A 374 11.65 -3.62 26.22
N LYS A 375 10.44 -3.29 25.76
CA LYS A 375 9.71 -2.06 26.08
C LYS A 375 8.72 -2.24 27.22
#